data_AF-A0A9D3V6R6-F1
#
_entry.id   AF-A0A9D3V6R6-F1
#
_cell.length_a   1.000
_cell.length_b   1.000
_cell.length_c   1.000
_cell.angle_alpha   90.00
_cell.angle_beta   90.00
_cell.angle_gamma   90.00
#
_symmetry.space_group_name_H-M   'P 1'
#
loop_
_entity.id
_entity.type
_entity.pdbx_description
1 polymer ?
#
loop_
_entity_poly.entity_id
_entity_poly.type
_entity_poly.pdbx_seq_one_letter_code
_entity_poly.pdbx_strand_id
1 'polypeptide(L)'
;REFYASLTTQDAIEVIVRKKKVRLTSKSINDLFNIPDFEEDEYYTMMNNINWDFLQQVLNVVTNPGSQWIIRKIGSHSYRREYLKPVAKVWFYFARYSFMLISHSSTILIERMLLLYAILTEKSVNVGKNYSQGNL
;
A
#
# COMPACT_ATOMS: atom_id res chain seq x y z
N ARG A 1 13.35 -8.82 -23.16
CA ARG A 1 14.42 -9.40 -22.30
C ARG A 1 13.87 -9.44 -20.89
N GLU A 2 13.26 -10.55 -20.51
CA GLU A 2 12.52 -10.68 -19.26
C GLU A 2 13.45 -11.12 -18.13
N PHE A 3 13.30 -10.49 -16.97
CA PHE A 3 14.07 -10.79 -15.76
C PHE A 3 13.24 -11.72 -14.88
N TYR A 4 13.67 -12.97 -14.73
CA TYR A 4 13.11 -13.87 -13.73
C TYR A 4 13.90 -13.71 -12.43
N ALA A 5 13.36 -12.93 -11.49
CA ALA A 5 13.83 -12.89 -10.12
C ALA A 5 12.99 -13.89 -9.31
N SER A 6 13.47 -15.13 -9.18
CA SER A 6 12.87 -16.09 -8.26
C SER A 6 13.31 -15.75 -6.83
N LEU A 7 12.52 -14.95 -6.12
CA LEU A 7 12.59 -14.85 -4.66
C LEU A 7 12.12 -16.19 -4.10
N THR A 8 13.05 -17.04 -3.68
CA THR A 8 12.77 -18.43 -3.28
C THR A 8 12.31 -18.58 -1.84
N THR A 9 12.38 -17.54 -1.01
CA THR A 9 11.92 -17.54 0.39
C THR A 9 11.47 -16.16 0.84
N GLN A 10 10.49 -16.11 1.75
CA GLN A 10 9.82 -14.89 2.24
C GLN A 10 10.77 -13.94 3.00
N ASP A 11 11.83 -14.48 3.60
CA ASP A 11 12.86 -13.72 4.34
C ASP A 11 14.13 -13.45 3.51
N ALA A 12 14.13 -13.79 2.21
CA ALA A 12 15.30 -13.58 1.36
C ALA A 12 15.48 -12.09 1.06
N ILE A 13 16.40 -11.45 1.79
CA ILE A 13 16.85 -10.08 1.52
C ILE A 13 17.86 -9.99 0.37
N GLU A 14 18.21 -11.09 -0.31
CA GLU A 14 19.19 -11.13 -1.40
C GLU A 14 18.66 -11.93 -2.60
N VAL A 15 18.78 -11.33 -3.80
CA VAL A 15 18.45 -11.97 -5.08
C VAL A 15 19.68 -11.97 -5.97
N ILE A 16 19.92 -13.09 -6.66
CA ILE A 16 21.02 -13.20 -7.62
C ILE A 16 20.53 -12.74 -8.99
N VAL A 17 21.09 -11.63 -9.46
CA VAL A 17 20.85 -11.07 -10.79
C VAL A 17 22.13 -11.19 -11.60
N ARG A 18 22.12 -12.00 -12.68
CA ARG A 18 23.27 -12.18 -13.57
C ARG A 18 24.58 -12.48 -12.82
N LYS A 19 24.52 -13.40 -11.85
CA LYS A 19 25.64 -13.77 -10.96
C LYS A 19 26.10 -12.68 -9.98
N LYS A 20 25.42 -11.53 -9.89
CA LYS A 20 25.62 -10.53 -8.84
C LYS A 20 24.55 -10.67 -7.77
N LYS A 21 24.94 -10.64 -6.49
CA LYS A 21 24.00 -10.57 -5.37
C LYS A 21 23.50 -9.14 -5.22
N VAL A 22 22.19 -8.95 -5.22
CA VAL A 22 21.52 -7.67 -4.99
C VAL A 22 20.71 -7.79 -3.71
N ARG A 23 20.97 -6.91 -2.74
CA ARG A 23 20.16 -6.83 -1.52
C ARG A 23 18.86 -6.10 -1.82
N LEU A 24 17.73 -6.69 -1.46
CA LEU A 24 16.38 -6.13 -1.56
C LEU A 24 15.91 -5.70 -0.15
N THR A 25 16.65 -4.75 0.45
CA THR A 25 16.22 -4.11 1.69
C THR A 25 15.36 -2.89 1.39
N SER A 26 14.53 -2.45 2.34
CA SER A 26 13.76 -1.21 2.24
C SER A 26 14.65 -0.02 1.88
N LYS A 27 15.84 0.07 2.48
CA LYS A 27 16.88 1.04 2.15
C LYS A 27 17.32 0.97 0.68
N SER A 28 17.60 -0.23 0.16
CA SER A 28 18.05 -0.40 -1.24
C SER A 28 16.97 0.02 -2.24
N ILE A 29 15.69 -0.17 -1.89
CA ILE A 29 14.54 0.30 -2.68
C ILE A 29 14.42 1.81 -2.60
N ASN A 30 14.50 2.38 -1.39
CA ASN A 30 14.40 3.82 -1.17
C ASN A 30 15.54 4.58 -1.89
N ASP A 31 16.78 4.08 -1.81
CA ASP A 31 17.93 4.61 -2.54
C ASP A 31 17.72 4.57 -4.06
N LEU A 32 17.14 3.48 -4.60
CA LEU A 32 16.86 3.35 -6.04
C LEU A 32 15.88 4.41 -6.55
N PHE A 33 14.86 4.74 -5.75
CA PHE A 33 13.85 5.74 -6.09
C PHE A 33 14.18 7.14 -5.55
N ASN A 34 15.33 7.30 -4.89
CA ASN A 34 15.75 8.53 -4.22
C ASN A 34 14.69 9.07 -3.23
N ILE A 35 14.04 8.14 -2.50
CA ILE A 35 13.03 8.41 -1.49
C ILE A 35 13.72 8.49 -0.12
N PRO A 36 13.43 9.48 0.74
CA PRO A 36 13.98 9.53 2.09
C PRO A 36 13.53 8.30 2.90
N ASP A 37 14.46 7.66 3.60
CA ASP A 37 14.14 6.54 4.47
C ASP A 37 13.65 7.06 5.83
N PHE A 38 12.33 7.06 6.01
CA PHE A 38 11.70 7.40 7.28
C PHE A 38 11.55 6.13 8.13
N GLU A 39 12.15 6.12 9.33
CA GLU A 39 11.99 5.04 10.32
C GLU A 39 10.51 4.83 10.67
N GLU A 40 9.75 5.90 10.86
CA GLU A 40 8.29 5.86 11.01
C GLU A 40 7.69 6.94 10.12
N ASP A 41 7.18 6.53 8.96
CA ASP A 41 6.42 7.42 8.09
C ASP A 41 4.99 7.58 8.63
N GLU A 42 4.35 8.70 8.28
CA GLU A 42 2.98 8.99 8.71
C GLU A 42 2.01 7.86 8.35
N TYR A 43 2.19 7.16 7.22
CA TYR A 43 1.37 6.00 6.86
C TYR A 43 1.51 4.82 7.84
N TYR A 44 2.72 4.49 8.28
CA TYR A 44 2.92 3.49 9.33
C TYR A 44 2.29 3.91 10.66
N THR A 45 2.42 5.19 11.05
CA THR A 45 1.74 5.72 12.24
C THR A 45 0.22 5.60 12.13
N MET A 46 -0.36 5.89 10.96
CA MET A 46 -1.79 5.74 10.70
C MET A 46 -2.26 4.28 10.83
N MET A 47 -1.48 3.32 10.31
CA MET A 47 -1.79 1.89 10.39
C MET A 47 -1.80 1.36 11.83
N ASN A 48 -0.94 1.91 12.70
CA ASN A 48 -0.88 1.49 14.11
C ASN A 48 -1.90 2.19 15.02
N ASN A 49 -2.51 3.29 14.58
CA ASN A 49 -3.44 4.09 15.38
C ASN A 49 -4.86 4.11 14.80
N ILE A 50 -5.30 2.99 14.22
CA ILE A 50 -6.63 2.87 13.61
C ILE A 50 -7.71 2.90 14.71
N ASN A 51 -8.61 3.87 14.60
CA ASN A 51 -9.85 3.93 15.38
C ASN A 51 -11.03 4.29 14.46
N TRP A 52 -12.25 4.21 15.00
CA TRP A 52 -13.46 4.39 14.19
C TRP A 52 -13.61 5.81 13.61
N ASP A 53 -13.29 6.84 14.40
CA ASP A 53 -13.38 8.24 13.94
C ASP A 53 -12.39 8.52 12.81
N PHE A 54 -11.19 7.97 12.92
CA PHE A 54 -10.18 8.05 11.86
C PHE A 54 -10.64 7.33 10.59
N LEU A 55 -11.27 6.16 10.71
CA LEU A 55 -11.82 5.45 9.54
C LEU A 55 -12.96 6.22 8.86
N GLN A 56 -13.76 6.99 9.60
CA GLN A 56 -14.76 7.88 9.00
C GLN A 56 -14.09 9.04 8.24
N GLN A 57 -13.01 9.61 8.78
CA GLN A 57 -12.25 10.66 8.09
C GLN A 57 -11.65 10.14 6.77
N VAL A 58 -11.03 8.97 6.80
CA VAL A 58 -10.48 8.29 5.62
C VAL A 58 -11.56 8.09 4.56
N LEU A 59 -12.74 7.61 4.98
CA LEU A 59 -13.86 7.40 4.09
C LEU A 59 -14.31 8.69 3.42
N ASN A 60 -14.48 9.77 4.18
CA ASN A 60 -14.94 11.07 3.67
C ASN A 60 -13.97 11.70 2.67
N VAL A 61 -12.66 11.50 2.86
CA VAL A 61 -11.64 12.00 1.94
C VAL A 61 -11.63 11.20 0.64
N VAL A 62 -11.66 9.87 0.74
CA VAL A 62 -11.42 8.96 -0.39
C VAL A 62 -12.68 8.71 -1.24
N THR A 63 -13.87 8.88 -0.67
CA THR A 63 -15.15 8.41 -1.28
C THR A 63 -16.18 9.53 -1.42
N ASN A 64 -17.16 9.32 -2.30
CA ASN A 64 -18.27 10.27 -2.45
C ASN A 64 -19.15 10.29 -1.19
N PRO A 65 -19.81 11.41 -0.86
CA PRO A 65 -20.74 11.49 0.27
C PRO A 65 -21.84 10.41 0.22
N GLY A 66 -22.29 9.94 1.38
CA GLY A 66 -23.30 8.87 1.50
C GLY A 66 -22.74 7.44 1.45
N SER A 67 -21.43 7.32 1.36
CA SER A 67 -20.68 6.07 1.38
C SER A 67 -20.59 5.44 2.76
N GLN A 68 -20.60 4.10 2.86
CA GLN A 68 -20.47 3.37 4.13
C GLN A 68 -19.48 2.20 4.03
N TRP A 69 -18.75 1.93 5.12
CA TRP A 69 -17.89 0.75 5.24
C TRP A 69 -18.70 -0.54 5.18
N ILE A 70 -18.19 -1.53 4.43
CA ILE A 70 -18.73 -2.90 4.50
C ILE A 70 -18.00 -3.62 5.62
N ILE A 71 -18.66 -3.75 6.77
CA ILE A 71 -18.18 -4.51 7.92
C ILE A 71 -18.37 -6.00 7.62
N ARG A 72 -17.29 -6.78 7.59
CA ARG A 72 -17.37 -8.24 7.49
C ARG A 72 -17.33 -8.86 8.90
N LYS A 73 -17.89 -10.07 9.05
CA LYS A 73 -18.02 -10.83 10.32
C LYS A 73 -16.73 -11.01 11.14
N ILE A 74 -15.54 -10.76 10.57
CA ILE A 74 -14.22 -10.96 11.18
C ILE A 74 -13.43 -9.64 11.27
N GLY A 75 -14.09 -8.52 11.59
CA GLY A 75 -13.41 -7.23 11.80
C GLY A 75 -12.70 -6.65 10.56
N SER A 76 -12.76 -7.33 9.41
CA SER A 76 -12.25 -6.83 8.15
C SER A 76 -13.22 -5.79 7.60
N HIS A 77 -12.75 -4.55 7.58
CA HIS A 77 -13.44 -3.43 6.96
C HIS A 77 -13.05 -3.39 5.50
N SER A 78 -14.06 -3.40 4.64
CA SER A 78 -13.86 -3.55 3.23
C SER A 78 -14.76 -2.58 2.47
N TYR A 79 -14.37 -2.17 1.27
CA TYR A 79 -15.09 -1.09 0.59
C TYR A 79 -15.21 -1.34 -0.92
N ARG A 80 -16.30 -0.86 -1.54
CA ARG A 80 -16.52 -1.02 -2.99
C ARG A 80 -15.87 0.09 -3.78
N ARG A 81 -15.10 -0.29 -4.79
CA ARG A 81 -14.40 0.63 -5.72
C ARG A 81 -15.34 1.65 -6.39
N GLU A 82 -16.60 1.28 -6.65
CA GLU A 82 -17.58 2.10 -7.38
C GLU A 82 -17.77 3.50 -6.78
N TYR A 83 -17.67 3.62 -5.46
CA TYR A 83 -17.93 4.84 -4.71
C TYR A 83 -16.69 5.72 -4.45
N LEU A 84 -15.50 5.29 -4.89
CA LEU A 84 -14.30 6.14 -4.84
C LEU A 84 -14.52 7.44 -5.62
N LYS A 85 -13.99 8.56 -5.11
CA LYS A 85 -13.89 9.81 -5.88
C LYS A 85 -13.07 9.58 -7.17
N PRO A 86 -13.31 10.33 -8.25
CA PRO A 86 -12.55 10.19 -9.50
C PRO A 86 -11.02 10.25 -9.30
N VAL A 87 -10.53 11.21 -8.50
CA VAL A 87 -9.10 11.34 -8.18
C VAL A 87 -8.56 10.12 -7.42
N ALA A 88 -9.33 9.59 -6.48
CA ALA A 88 -8.96 8.39 -5.73
C ALA A 88 -8.93 7.15 -6.64
N LYS A 89 -9.82 7.06 -7.64
CA LYS A 89 -9.80 5.96 -8.63
C LYS A 89 -8.51 5.97 -9.44
N VAL A 90 -8.06 7.14 -9.92
CA VAL A 90 -6.81 7.28 -10.69
C VAL A 90 -5.63 6.79 -9.86
N TRP A 91 -5.48 7.29 -8.63
CA TRP A 91 -4.43 6.84 -7.72
C TRP A 91 -4.53 5.37 -7.37
N PHE A 92 -5.74 4.82 -7.24
CA PHE A 92 -5.94 3.40 -6.98
C PHE A 92 -5.48 2.52 -8.14
N TYR A 93 -5.70 2.95 -9.39
CA TYR A 93 -5.13 2.27 -10.55
C TYR A 93 -3.61 2.34 -10.53
N PHE A 94 -3.03 3.51 -10.26
CA PHE A 94 -1.58 3.66 -10.18
C PHE A 94 -0.95 2.79 -9.08
N ALA A 95 -1.48 2.85 -7.86
CA ALA A 95 -0.98 2.10 -6.70
C ALA A 95 -1.12 0.58 -6.88
N ARG A 96 -2.16 0.12 -7.59
CA ARG A 96 -2.36 -1.30 -7.92
C ARG A 96 -1.20 -1.90 -8.70
N TYR A 97 -0.64 -1.14 -9.65
CA TYR A 97 0.43 -1.63 -10.51
C TYR A 97 1.82 -1.29 -9.99
N SER A 98 1.91 -0.35 -9.04
CA SER A 98 3.18 0.14 -8.52
C SER A 98 3.50 -0.46 -7.15
N PHE A 99 2.67 -0.25 -6.13
CA PHE A 99 3.07 -0.43 -4.71
C PHE A 99 2.44 -1.61 -3.98
N MET A 100 1.24 -2.05 -4.38
CA MET A 100 0.53 -3.18 -3.75
C MET A 100 -0.21 -3.99 -4.81
N LEU A 101 0.48 -4.96 -5.41
CA LEU A 101 -0.07 -5.84 -6.43
C LEU A 101 -1.33 -6.57 -5.93
N ILE A 102 -2.37 -6.68 -6.76
CA ILE A 102 -3.57 -7.51 -6.48
C ILE A 102 -4.07 -8.20 -7.74
N SER A 103 -4.43 -9.47 -7.55
CA SER A 103 -5.10 -10.34 -8.51
C SER A 103 -6.62 -10.08 -8.59
N HIS A 104 -7.30 -9.67 -7.51
CA HIS A 104 -8.77 -9.49 -7.48
C HIS A 104 -9.19 -8.11 -6.91
N SER A 105 -10.20 -7.48 -7.52
CA SER A 105 -10.31 -6.00 -7.57
C SER A 105 -11.64 -5.36 -7.15
N SER A 106 -12.62 -6.15 -6.67
CA SER A 106 -13.95 -5.63 -6.33
C SER A 106 -14.04 -5.03 -4.93
N THR A 107 -13.17 -5.47 -4.02
CA THR A 107 -13.15 -5.06 -2.61
C THR A 107 -11.80 -4.42 -2.26
N ILE A 108 -11.83 -3.20 -1.71
CA ILE A 108 -10.66 -2.47 -1.25
C ILE A 108 -10.49 -2.75 0.25
N LEU A 109 -9.32 -3.25 0.64
CA LEU A 109 -8.94 -3.47 2.04
C LEU A 109 -8.56 -2.15 2.72
N ILE A 110 -8.57 -2.16 4.06
CA ILE A 110 -8.30 -0.97 4.89
C ILE A 110 -6.93 -0.36 4.62
N GLU A 111 -5.89 -1.18 4.43
CA GLU A 111 -4.51 -0.75 4.16
C GLU A 111 -4.44 0.05 2.87
N ARG A 112 -5.22 -0.36 1.87
CA ARG A 112 -5.30 0.30 0.57
C ARG A 112 -6.07 1.61 0.65
N MET A 113 -7.10 1.67 1.49
CA MET A 113 -7.83 2.92 1.76
C MET A 113 -6.94 3.92 2.50
N LEU A 114 -6.14 3.45 3.45
CA LEU A 114 -5.17 4.27 4.18
C LEU A 114 -4.04 4.76 3.27
N LEU A 115 -3.56 3.93 2.33
CA LEU A 115 -2.58 4.35 1.34
C LEU A 115 -3.16 5.43 0.40
N LEU A 116 -4.40 5.25 -0.06
CA LEU A 116 -5.09 6.27 -0.85
C LEU A 116 -5.27 7.57 -0.08
N TYR A 117 -5.66 7.47 1.19
CA TYR A 117 -5.75 8.64 2.07
C TYR A 117 -4.40 9.35 2.20
N ALA A 118 -3.32 8.61 2.45
CA ALA A 118 -1.98 9.18 2.57
C ALA A 118 -1.56 9.92 1.29
N ILE A 119 -1.80 9.33 0.11
CA ILE A 119 -1.51 9.98 -1.18
C ILE A 119 -2.34 11.25 -1.37
N LEU A 120 -3.66 11.20 -1.09
CA LEU A 120 -4.56 12.34 -1.29
C LEU A 120 -4.36 13.48 -0.29
N THR A 121 -3.71 13.19 0.84
CA THR A 121 -3.42 14.17 1.91
C THR A 121 -1.93 14.48 2.03
N GLU A 122 -1.14 14.07 1.03
CA GLU A 122 0.31 14.33 0.91
C GLU A 122 1.12 13.85 2.12
N LYS A 123 0.69 12.75 2.72
CA LYS A 123 1.36 12.12 3.87
C LYS A 123 2.56 11.31 3.40
N SER A 124 3.61 11.30 4.21
CA SER A 124 4.82 10.54 3.88
C SER A 124 4.52 9.03 3.83
N VAL A 125 4.99 8.36 2.78
CA VAL A 125 4.88 6.89 2.61
C VAL A 125 6.26 6.28 2.35
N ASN A 126 6.73 5.40 3.23
CA ASN A 126 7.94 4.59 3.06
C ASN A 126 7.59 3.37 2.21
N VAL A 127 7.78 3.53 0.91
CA VAL A 127 7.48 2.51 -0.09
C VAL A 127 8.35 1.24 0.11
N GLY A 128 9.63 1.40 0.47
CA GLY A 128 10.54 0.27 0.70
C GLY A 128 10.11 -0.68 1.82
N LYS A 129 9.46 -0.16 2.88
CA LYS A 129 8.90 -0.99 3.96
C LYS A 129 7.65 -1.78 3.53
N ASN A 130 6.82 -1.18 2.66
CA ASN A 130 5.62 -1.84 2.13
C ASN A 130 5.95 -3.06 1.26
N TYR A 131 7.06 -3.03 0.49
CA TYR A 131 7.50 -4.20 -0.28
C TYR A 131 8.10 -5.31 0.58
N SER A 132 8.75 -4.99 1.69
CA SER A 132 9.29 -6.01 2.60
C SER A 132 8.22 -6.74 3.42
N GLN A 133 7.05 -6.13 3.65
CA GLN A 133 5.94 -6.72 4.39
C GLN A 133 4.81 -7.27 3.50
N GLY A 134 4.80 -6.93 2.22
CA GLY A 134 3.69 -7.17 1.27
C GLY A 134 3.59 -8.57 0.64
N ASN A 135 4.30 -9.59 1.15
CA ASN A 135 4.11 -10.99 0.73
C ASN A 135 3.21 -11.76 1.73
N LEU A 136 2.03 -11.24 2.03
CA LEU A 136 0.95 -11.98 2.72
C LEU A 136 -0.14 -12.36 1.73
#